data_AF-A0A955XIE4-F1
#
_entry.id   AF-A0A955XIE4-F1
#
_cell.length_a   1.000
_cell.length_b   1.000
_cell.length_c   1.000
_cell.angle_alpha   90.00
_cell.angle_beta   90.00
_cell.angle_gamma   90.00
#
_symmetry.space_group_name_H-M   'P 1'
#
loop_
_entity.id
_entity.type
_entity.pdbx_description
1 polymer ?
#
loop_
_entity_poly.entity_id
_entity_poly.type
_entity_poly.pdbx_seq_one_letter_code
_entity_poly.pdbx_strand_id
1 'polypeptide(L)'
;PLETRPLAETILRYGGRRLHTHDPVLSLLQWAGESADPPVYAPLVIDHPVEGAAPRHVLMLQGIADTYILPPIANALSLAFGLDLAGPSLEATHPATADFTPLADLLDLRGRAALDLPARGNRDGVTAVVVQHPQGPVEDGHEVVFQTEPPKIQYRRFLETLRAGSPEVPEVGRAEP
;
A
#
# COMPACT_ATOMS: atom_id res chain seq x y z
N PRO A 1 10.58 10.17 21.26
CA PRO A 1 11.31 9.00 20.71
C PRO A 1 12.11 8.29 21.82
N LEU A 2 12.11 6.96 21.85
CA LEU A 2 12.95 6.18 22.77
C LEU A 2 14.34 6.00 22.14
N GLU A 3 15.40 6.24 22.91
CA GLU A 3 16.78 5.93 22.50
C GLU A 3 16.97 4.41 22.49
N THR A 4 16.85 3.80 21.31
CA THR A 4 16.82 2.33 21.16
C THR A 4 18.21 1.70 21.04
N ARG A 5 19.25 2.50 20.73
CA ARG A 5 20.62 1.99 20.52
C ARG A 5 21.18 1.22 21.72
N PRO A 6 21.10 1.71 22.97
CA PRO A 6 21.66 0.98 24.12
C PRO A 6 20.97 -0.36 24.37
N LEU A 7 19.65 -0.44 24.12
CA LEU A 7 18.89 -1.68 24.21
C LEU A 7 19.31 -2.67 23.13
N ALA A 8 19.43 -2.21 21.88
CA ALA A 8 19.90 -3.04 20.76
C ALA A 8 21.32 -3.56 21.00
N GLU A 9 22.24 -2.72 21.48
CA GLU A 9 23.62 -3.12 21.82
C GLU A 9 23.65 -4.17 22.94
N THR A 10 22.74 -4.07 23.92
CA THR A 10 22.59 -5.06 25.00
C THR A 10 22.09 -6.40 24.47
N ILE A 11 21.05 -6.40 23.63
CA ILE A 11 20.47 -7.61 23.02
C ILE A 11 21.50 -8.30 22.12
N LEU A 12 22.21 -7.52 21.30
CA LEU A 12 23.22 -8.00 20.36
C LEU A 12 24.57 -8.31 21.04
N ARG A 13 24.70 -8.06 22.34
CA ARG A 13 25.92 -8.26 23.14
C ARG A 13 27.14 -7.56 22.55
N TYR A 14 26.97 -6.34 22.06
CA TYR A 14 28.06 -5.48 21.58
C TYR A 14 28.90 -4.97 22.75
N GLY A 15 29.71 -5.86 23.34
CA GLY A 15 30.61 -5.55 24.45
C GLY A 15 31.86 -4.81 23.96
N GLY A 16 31.88 -3.47 24.11
CA GLY A 16 33.05 -2.64 23.82
C GLY A 16 33.14 -2.09 22.39
N ARG A 17 32.08 -2.23 21.59
CA ARG A 17 31.93 -1.66 20.25
C ARG A 17 30.58 -0.95 20.14
N ARG A 18 30.52 0.20 19.47
CA ARG A 18 29.26 0.92 19.22
C ARG A 18 28.59 0.38 17.97
N LEU A 19 27.28 0.17 18.05
CA LEU A 19 26.47 -0.21 16.91
C LEU A 19 26.47 0.92 15.87
N HIS A 20 26.86 0.57 14.65
CA HIS A 20 26.87 1.46 13.49
C HIS A 20 25.83 1.00 12.47
N THR A 21 25.30 1.93 11.67
CA THR A 21 24.26 1.63 10.66
C THR A 21 24.71 0.65 9.57
N HIS A 22 26.01 0.41 9.44
CA HIS A 22 26.61 -0.48 8.46
C HIS A 22 27.11 -1.80 9.06
N ASP A 23 26.80 -2.07 10.34
CA ASP A 23 27.18 -3.34 10.95
C ASP A 23 26.34 -4.49 10.36
N PRO A 24 26.96 -5.60 9.92
CA PRO A 24 26.27 -6.70 9.26
C PRO A 24 25.24 -7.41 10.16
N VAL A 25 25.37 -7.26 11.48
CA VAL A 25 24.38 -7.80 12.43
C VAL A 25 23.00 -7.17 12.25
N LEU A 26 22.94 -5.90 11.81
CA LEU A 26 21.68 -5.24 11.49
C LEU A 26 21.04 -5.85 10.24
N SER A 27 21.85 -6.24 9.25
CA SER A 27 21.36 -6.95 8.06
C SER A 27 20.79 -8.33 8.42
N LEU A 28 21.40 -9.05 9.38
CA LEU A 28 20.87 -10.33 9.87
C LEU A 28 19.55 -10.18 10.63
N LEU A 29 19.43 -9.14 11.46
CA LEU A 29 18.16 -8.82 12.12
C LEU A 29 17.08 -8.45 11.11
N GLN A 30 17.43 -7.65 10.09
CA GLN A 30 16.53 -7.32 9.01
C GLN A 30 16.09 -8.58 8.27
N TRP A 31 17.01 -9.46 7.86
CA TRP A 31 16.67 -10.74 7.22
C TRP A 31 15.75 -11.63 8.07
N ALA A 32 16.00 -11.71 9.37
CA ALA A 32 15.15 -12.48 10.28
C ALA A 32 13.74 -11.86 10.39
N GLY A 33 13.65 -10.53 10.40
CA GLY A 33 12.39 -9.78 10.47
C GLY A 33 11.64 -9.67 9.14
N GLU A 34 12.33 -9.79 8.01
CA GLU A 34 11.80 -9.56 6.66
C GLU A 34 10.68 -10.54 6.30
N SER A 35 10.71 -11.75 6.85
CA SER A 35 9.59 -12.71 6.74
C SER A 35 8.30 -12.26 7.42
N ALA A 36 8.33 -11.23 8.26
CA ALA A 36 7.13 -10.61 8.82
C ALA A 36 6.60 -9.46 7.94
N ASP A 37 7.35 -9.02 6.92
CA ASP A 37 7.01 -7.86 6.11
C ASP A 37 6.07 -8.25 4.95
N PRO A 38 4.84 -7.71 4.89
CA PRO A 38 3.86 -8.09 3.86
C PRO A 38 4.34 -7.97 2.39
N PRO A 39 5.13 -6.94 1.98
CA PRO A 39 5.61 -6.80 0.60
C PRO A 39 6.35 -8.03 0.06
N VAL A 40 7.06 -8.78 0.90
CA VAL A 40 7.80 -9.98 0.50
C VAL A 40 6.88 -11.07 -0.05
N TYR A 41 5.63 -11.12 0.41
CA TYR A 41 4.65 -12.12 0.01
C TYR A 41 3.63 -11.59 -1.00
N ALA A 42 3.61 -10.29 -1.28
CA ALA A 42 2.66 -9.69 -2.22
C ALA A 42 2.69 -10.33 -3.63
N PRO A 43 3.86 -10.73 -4.20
CA PRO A 43 3.90 -11.45 -5.47
C PRO A 43 3.12 -12.77 -5.47
N LEU A 44 2.95 -13.42 -4.30
CA LEU A 44 2.20 -14.68 -4.17
C LEU A 44 0.68 -14.50 -4.27
N VAL A 45 0.18 -13.28 -4.42
CA VAL A 45 -1.26 -13.00 -4.49
C VAL A 45 -1.76 -12.91 -5.94
N ILE A 46 -0.97 -12.31 -6.83
CA ILE A 46 -1.35 -12.09 -8.24
C ILE A 46 -0.37 -12.77 -9.20
N ASP A 47 0.92 -12.45 -9.11
CA ASP A 47 1.92 -12.81 -10.13
C ASP A 47 2.35 -14.28 -10.05
N HIS A 48 2.54 -14.78 -8.82
CA HIS A 48 3.11 -16.09 -8.54
C HIS A 48 2.31 -16.80 -7.43
N PRO A 49 1.00 -17.02 -7.62
CA PRO A 49 0.21 -17.73 -6.62
C PRO A 49 0.80 -19.10 -6.31
N VAL A 50 0.66 -19.51 -5.05
CA VAL A 50 1.09 -20.84 -4.61
C VAL A 50 0.42 -21.93 -5.44
N GLU A 51 1.10 -23.08 -5.59
CA GLU A 51 0.61 -24.18 -6.42
C GLU A 51 -0.83 -24.57 -6.08
N GLY A 52 -1.68 -24.65 -7.11
CA GLY A 52 -3.10 -24.96 -6.97
C GLY A 52 -4.01 -23.77 -6.61
N ALA A 53 -3.47 -22.57 -6.36
CA ALA A 53 -4.27 -21.36 -6.15
C ALA A 53 -4.39 -20.53 -7.45
N ALA A 54 -5.56 -19.93 -7.65
CA ALA A 54 -5.76 -18.90 -8.67
C ALA A 54 -5.24 -17.53 -8.18
N PRO A 55 -4.81 -16.64 -9.10
CA PRO A 55 -4.58 -15.23 -8.78
C PRO A 55 -5.79 -14.59 -8.10
N ARG A 56 -5.56 -13.69 -7.14
CA ARG A 56 -6.62 -13.03 -6.37
C ARG A 56 -6.81 -11.60 -6.82
N HIS A 57 -8.06 -11.16 -6.84
CA HIS A 57 -8.38 -9.76 -7.02
C HIS A 57 -7.97 -8.94 -5.81
N VAL A 58 -7.46 -7.73 -6.04
CA VAL A 58 -7.01 -6.81 -4.99
C VAL A 58 -7.60 -5.43 -5.22
N LEU A 59 -8.28 -4.92 -4.20
CA LEU A 59 -8.61 -3.51 -4.06
C LEU A 59 -7.86 -3.01 -2.83
N MET A 60 -6.97 -2.04 -3.02
CA MET A 60 -6.34 -1.29 -1.95
C MET A 60 -6.92 0.13 -1.89
N LEU A 61 -7.16 0.64 -0.69
CA LEU A 61 -7.67 1.97 -0.46
C LEU A 61 -6.64 2.74 0.37
N GLN A 62 -6.16 3.86 -0.16
CA GLN A 62 -5.26 4.78 0.52
C GLN A 62 -6.00 6.08 0.81
N GLY A 63 -5.83 6.67 1.99
CA GLY A 63 -6.30 8.01 2.26
C GLY A 63 -5.16 9.01 2.33
N ILE A 64 -5.34 10.18 1.73
CA ILE A 64 -4.31 11.20 1.59
C ILE A 64 -4.73 12.49 2.32
N ALA A 65 -3.95 13.02 3.28
CA ALA A 65 -2.66 12.51 3.77
C ALA A 65 -2.82 11.60 5.00
N ASP A 66 -2.19 10.41 4.97
CA ASP A 66 -2.05 9.51 6.13
C ASP A 66 -0.72 9.82 6.84
N THR A 67 -0.78 10.19 8.12
CA THR A 67 0.42 10.47 8.94
C THR A 67 0.94 9.26 9.71
N TYR A 68 0.21 8.15 9.73
CA TYR A 68 0.58 6.89 10.35
C TYR A 68 1.30 5.96 9.37
N ILE A 69 0.74 5.78 8.16
CA ILE A 69 1.33 5.02 7.06
C ILE A 69 1.72 5.98 5.93
N LEU A 70 2.91 6.57 6.06
CA LEU A 70 3.44 7.54 5.09
C LEU A 70 3.58 6.93 3.67
N PRO A 71 3.58 7.77 2.60
CA PRO A 71 3.64 7.30 1.22
C PRO A 71 4.72 6.25 0.92
N PRO A 72 5.98 6.36 1.40
CA PRO A 72 6.98 5.31 1.14
C PRO A 72 6.59 3.93 1.67
N ILE A 73 5.83 3.86 2.77
CA ILE A 73 5.35 2.62 3.37
C ILE A 73 4.16 2.07 2.56
N ALA A 74 3.15 2.91 2.29
CA ALA A 74 1.96 2.50 1.57
C ALA A 74 2.25 2.13 0.09
N ASN A 75 3.11 2.90 -0.57
CA ASN A 75 3.46 2.73 -1.98
C ASN A 75 4.35 1.51 -2.20
N ALA A 76 5.23 1.19 -1.24
CA ALA A 76 6.02 -0.05 -1.29
C ALA A 76 5.10 -1.29 -1.39
N LEU A 77 4.05 -1.35 -0.57
CA LEU A 77 3.10 -2.47 -0.62
C LEU A 77 2.25 -2.47 -1.89
N SER A 78 1.76 -1.29 -2.33
CA SER A 78 1.01 -1.14 -3.59
C SER A 78 1.82 -1.64 -4.80
N LEU A 79 3.09 -1.26 -4.87
CA LEU A 79 4.03 -1.70 -5.91
C LEU A 79 4.36 -3.18 -5.76
N ALA A 80 4.54 -3.69 -4.55
CA ALA A 80 4.85 -5.10 -4.31
C ALA A 80 3.75 -6.03 -4.86
N PHE A 81 2.49 -5.66 -4.67
CA PHE A 81 1.32 -6.33 -5.28
C PHE A 81 1.25 -6.15 -6.80
N GLY A 82 1.90 -5.13 -7.36
CA GLY A 82 1.77 -4.76 -8.76
C GLY A 82 0.35 -4.26 -9.06
N LEU A 83 -0.10 -3.25 -8.31
CA LEU A 83 -1.40 -2.61 -8.53
C LEU A 83 -1.27 -1.45 -9.53
N ASP A 84 -2.32 -1.26 -10.34
CA ASP A 84 -2.50 -0.01 -11.10
C ASP A 84 -3.16 1.04 -10.20
N LEU A 85 -2.83 2.32 -10.40
CA LEU A 85 -3.50 3.43 -9.72
C LEU A 85 -4.81 3.75 -10.43
N ALA A 86 -5.94 3.51 -9.79
CA ALA A 86 -7.25 3.82 -10.37
C ALA A 86 -7.76 5.18 -9.89
N GLY A 87 -8.00 6.09 -10.83
CA GLY A 87 -8.38 7.47 -10.56
C GLY A 87 -7.17 8.41 -10.37
N PRO A 88 -7.41 9.63 -9.84
CA PRO A 88 -6.37 10.65 -9.74
C PRO A 88 -5.32 10.33 -8.67
N SER A 89 -4.07 10.72 -8.93
CA SER A 89 -3.00 10.74 -7.93
C SER A 89 -3.18 11.93 -6.99
N LEU A 90 -3.75 11.69 -5.80
CA LEU A 90 -3.93 12.73 -4.79
C LEU A 90 -2.59 13.09 -4.13
N GLU A 91 -1.70 12.12 -3.93
CA GLU A 91 -0.35 12.36 -3.38
C GLU A 91 0.43 13.39 -4.19
N ALA A 92 0.29 13.40 -5.53
CA ALA A 92 1.00 14.32 -6.41
C ALA A 92 0.56 15.79 -6.25
N THR A 93 -0.58 16.04 -5.61
CA THR A 93 -1.15 17.39 -5.47
C THR A 93 -1.34 17.84 -4.02
N HIS A 94 -1.28 16.92 -3.05
CA HIS A 94 -1.53 17.22 -1.66
C HIS A 94 -0.28 17.81 -0.97
N PRO A 95 -0.37 19.00 -0.32
CA PRO A 95 0.80 19.66 0.27
C PRO A 95 1.54 18.82 1.32
N ALA A 96 0.81 18.05 2.13
CA ALA A 96 1.41 17.22 3.18
C ALA A 96 2.20 16.01 2.64
N THR A 97 2.09 15.69 1.36
CA THR A 97 2.85 14.61 0.71
C THR A 97 3.91 15.12 -0.28
N ALA A 98 4.14 16.44 -0.34
CA ALA A 98 5.03 17.06 -1.33
C ALA A 98 6.50 16.62 -1.21
N ASP A 99 6.93 16.18 -0.02
CA ASP A 99 8.30 15.70 0.23
C ASP A 99 8.50 14.22 -0.20
N PHE A 100 7.45 13.55 -0.66
CA PHE A 100 7.51 12.15 -1.10
C PHE A 100 7.29 12.02 -2.60
N THR A 101 7.90 11.00 -3.20
CA THR A 101 7.59 10.62 -4.59
C THR A 101 6.19 10.00 -4.63
N PRO A 102 5.25 10.55 -5.42
CA PRO A 102 3.89 10.04 -5.48
C PRO A 102 3.87 8.67 -6.17
N LEU A 103 2.88 7.83 -5.83
CA LEU A 103 2.76 6.49 -6.41
C LEU A 103 2.77 6.50 -7.94
N ALA A 104 2.07 7.47 -8.56
CA ALA A 104 1.97 7.59 -10.01
C ALA A 104 3.33 7.59 -10.74
N ASP A 105 4.36 8.18 -10.13
CA ASP A 105 5.71 8.27 -10.71
C ASP A 105 6.53 6.98 -10.50
N LEU A 106 6.04 6.06 -9.66
CA LEU A 106 6.70 4.80 -9.31
C LEU A 106 6.11 3.58 -10.03
N LEU A 107 4.95 3.71 -10.67
CA LEU A 107 4.20 2.59 -11.27
C LEU A 107 5.03 1.85 -12.35
N ASP A 108 5.84 2.59 -13.11
CA ASP A 108 6.71 2.02 -14.16
C ASP A 108 7.73 1.01 -13.61
N LEU A 109 8.12 1.09 -12.33
CA LEU A 109 9.01 0.12 -11.68
C LEU A 109 8.45 -1.31 -11.72
N ARG A 110 7.13 -1.46 -11.88
CA ARG A 110 6.43 -2.75 -12.01
C ARG A 110 5.62 -2.86 -13.29
N GLY A 111 5.92 -1.99 -14.27
CA GLY A 111 5.19 -1.90 -15.53
C GLY A 111 3.68 -1.73 -15.32
N ARG A 112 3.31 -0.95 -14.29
CA ARG A 112 1.93 -0.58 -13.95
C ARG A 112 1.65 0.81 -14.46
N ALA A 113 0.38 1.22 -14.47
CA ALA A 113 -0.02 2.54 -14.94
C ALA A 113 -1.17 3.12 -14.11
N ALA A 114 -1.42 4.42 -14.31
CA ALA A 114 -2.68 5.01 -13.89
C ALA A 114 -3.79 4.62 -14.89
N LEU A 115 -5.00 4.40 -14.40
CA LEU A 115 -6.17 4.09 -15.20
C LEU A 115 -7.40 4.83 -14.68
N ASP A 116 -8.40 4.99 -15.54
CA ASP A 116 -9.67 5.61 -15.17
C ASP A 116 -10.58 4.63 -14.41
N LEU A 117 -11.43 5.18 -13.55
CA LEU A 117 -12.55 4.45 -12.95
C LEU A 117 -13.77 4.52 -13.91
N PRO A 118 -14.67 3.52 -13.92
CA PRO A 118 -14.63 2.29 -13.14
C PRO A 118 -13.57 1.29 -13.66
N ALA A 119 -12.93 0.56 -12.73
CA ALA A 119 -11.87 -0.38 -13.05
C ALA A 119 -12.29 -1.85 -12.83
N ARG A 120 -11.89 -2.74 -13.74
CA ARG A 120 -12.21 -4.17 -13.72
C ARG A 120 -11.22 -4.94 -14.59
N GLY A 121 -10.74 -6.08 -14.11
CA GLY A 121 -9.99 -7.05 -14.92
C GLY A 121 -8.72 -6.51 -15.58
N ASN A 122 -8.13 -5.45 -15.03
CA ASN A 122 -7.00 -4.71 -15.60
C ASN A 122 -5.71 -5.53 -15.72
N ARG A 123 -5.64 -6.69 -15.05
CA ARG A 123 -4.51 -7.62 -15.13
C ARG A 123 -4.97 -9.01 -15.56
N ASP A 124 -5.07 -9.23 -16.87
CA ASP A 124 -5.45 -10.53 -17.46
C ASP A 124 -6.74 -11.12 -16.84
N GLY A 125 -7.75 -10.28 -16.64
CA GLY A 125 -9.02 -10.66 -16.01
C GLY A 125 -9.05 -10.53 -14.48
N VAL A 126 -7.91 -10.28 -13.84
CA VAL A 126 -7.81 -9.94 -12.41
C VAL A 126 -7.97 -8.43 -12.22
N THR A 127 -8.96 -8.01 -11.42
CA THR A 127 -9.01 -6.62 -10.91
C THR A 127 -7.96 -6.44 -9.81
N ALA A 128 -6.99 -5.57 -10.04
CA ALA A 128 -5.85 -5.34 -9.16
C ALA A 128 -5.50 -3.84 -9.16
N VAL A 129 -6.09 -3.08 -8.24
CA VAL A 129 -5.98 -1.62 -8.23
C VAL A 129 -5.80 -1.06 -6.82
N VAL A 130 -5.19 0.11 -6.74
CA VAL A 130 -5.21 0.99 -5.58
C VAL A 130 -5.94 2.28 -5.92
N VAL A 131 -6.78 2.77 -5.01
CA VAL A 131 -7.49 4.04 -5.14
C VAL A 131 -7.09 4.96 -4.00
N GLN A 132 -6.80 6.22 -4.32
CA GLN A 132 -6.52 7.27 -3.33
C GLN A 132 -7.78 8.09 -3.05
N HIS A 133 -8.07 8.30 -1.77
CA HIS A 133 -9.20 9.10 -1.28
C HIS A 133 -8.68 10.31 -0.49
N PRO A 134 -9.35 11.47 -0.55
CA PRO A 134 -9.00 12.59 0.32
C PRO A 134 -9.30 12.23 1.79
N GLN A 135 -8.51 12.78 2.71
CA GLN A 135 -8.78 12.69 4.15
C GLN A 135 -10.19 13.21 4.51
N GLY A 136 -10.73 12.69 5.61
CA GLY A 136 -12.02 13.13 6.14
C GLY A 136 -11.92 14.34 7.08
N PRO A 137 -13.07 14.80 7.60
CA PRO A 137 -13.11 15.93 8.54
C PRO A 137 -12.83 15.54 10.01
N VAL A 138 -12.75 14.24 10.33
CA VAL A 138 -12.61 13.75 11.72
C VAL A 138 -11.18 13.38 12.03
N GLU A 139 -10.63 12.44 11.26
CA GLU A 139 -9.24 11.98 11.34
C GLU A 139 -8.55 12.15 9.98
N ASP A 140 -7.24 11.96 9.91
CA ASP A 140 -6.47 12.10 8.68
C ASP A 140 -6.76 10.99 7.64
N GLY A 141 -5.91 10.89 6.61
CA GLY A 141 -5.98 9.89 5.57
C GLY A 141 -6.02 8.44 6.06
N HIS A 142 -5.50 8.15 7.27
CA HIS A 142 -5.43 6.80 7.79
C HIS A 142 -6.80 6.13 7.93
N GLU A 143 -7.82 6.91 8.32
CA GLU A 143 -9.12 6.40 8.74
C GLU A 143 -10.19 6.53 7.64
N VAL A 144 -9.84 6.96 6.41
CA VAL A 144 -10.82 7.29 5.34
C VAL A 144 -11.82 6.16 5.09
N VAL A 145 -11.38 4.90 5.16
CA VAL A 145 -12.23 3.73 4.92
C VAL A 145 -13.38 3.58 5.94
N PHE A 146 -13.22 4.17 7.12
CA PHE A 146 -14.21 4.16 8.20
C PHE A 146 -15.03 5.44 8.25
N GLN A 147 -14.42 6.59 7.96
CA GLN A 147 -15.09 7.90 8.13
C GLN A 147 -15.81 8.41 6.88
N THR A 148 -15.31 8.17 5.66
CA THR A 148 -15.93 8.72 4.43
C THR A 148 -16.73 7.66 3.67
N GLU A 149 -17.70 8.11 2.85
CA GLU A 149 -18.59 7.24 2.08
C GLU A 149 -17.96 6.65 0.79
N PRO A 150 -17.16 7.40 0.01
CA PRO A 150 -16.57 6.89 -1.24
C PRO A 150 -15.85 5.53 -1.16
N PRO A 151 -14.91 5.28 -0.21
CA PRO A 151 -14.28 3.97 -0.09
C PRO A 151 -15.27 2.85 0.26
N LYS A 152 -16.34 3.16 1.01
CA LYS A 152 -17.40 2.21 1.38
C LYS A 152 -18.25 1.78 0.20
N ILE A 153 -18.56 2.70 -0.69
CA ILE A 153 -19.21 2.38 -1.97
C ILE A 153 -18.31 1.45 -2.80
N GLN A 154 -17.00 1.75 -2.86
CA GLN A 154 -16.06 0.97 -3.66
C GLN A 154 -15.91 -0.47 -3.15
N TYR A 155 -15.60 -0.68 -1.85
CA TYR A 155 -15.42 -2.06 -1.37
C TYR A 155 -16.73 -2.84 -1.38
N ARG A 156 -17.88 -2.19 -1.18
CA ARG A 156 -19.20 -2.83 -1.30
C ARG A 156 -19.42 -3.34 -2.72
N ARG A 157 -19.24 -2.47 -3.72
CA ARG A 157 -19.42 -2.84 -5.13
C ARG A 157 -18.43 -3.91 -5.57
N PHE A 158 -17.18 -3.80 -5.12
CA PHE A 158 -16.14 -4.79 -5.39
C PHE A 158 -16.54 -6.16 -4.84
N LEU A 159 -16.96 -6.25 -3.58
CA LEU A 159 -17.38 -7.51 -2.95
C LEU A 159 -18.69 -8.07 -3.54
N GLU A 160 -19.65 -7.22 -3.90
CA GLU A 160 -20.89 -7.63 -4.57
C GLU A 160 -20.59 -8.29 -5.93
N THR A 161 -19.73 -7.66 -6.73
CA THR A 161 -19.39 -8.12 -8.08
C THR A 161 -18.33 -9.22 -8.08
N LEU A 162 -17.52 -9.34 -7.03
CA LEU A 162 -16.62 -10.48 -6.80
C LEU A 162 -17.38 -11.81 -6.82
N ARG A 163 -18.61 -11.85 -6.29
CA ARG A 163 -19.45 -13.06 -6.31
C ARG A 163 -19.79 -13.53 -7.72
N ALA A 164 -19.77 -12.63 -8.70
CA ALA A 164 -19.95 -12.93 -10.11
C ALA A 164 -18.63 -13.26 -10.84
N GLY A 165 -17.50 -13.33 -10.13
CA GLY A 165 -16.19 -13.68 -10.67
C GLY A 165 -15.44 -12.55 -11.38
N SER A 166 -16.02 -11.35 -11.40
CA SER A 166 -15.38 -10.18 -11.98
C SER A 166 -15.70 -8.99 -11.06
N PRO A 167 -14.82 -8.65 -10.12
CA PRO A 167 -15.05 -7.52 -9.24
C PRO A 167 -14.78 -6.19 -9.93
N GLU A 168 -15.59 -5.19 -9.63
CA GLU A 168 -15.51 -3.83 -10.18
C GLU A 168 -15.26 -2.82 -9.07
N VAL A 169 -14.39 -1.87 -9.35
CA VAL A 169 -14.17 -0.70 -8.53
C VAL A 169 -14.88 0.47 -9.22
N PRO A 170 -16.01 0.96 -8.69
CA PRO A 170 -16.77 2.02 -9.33
C PRO A 170 -16.05 3.37 -9.22
N GLU A 171 -16.35 4.26 -10.15
CA GLU A 171 -16.13 5.68 -9.92
C GLU A 171 -17.06 6.16 -8.79
N VAL A 172 -16.50 6.95 -7.89
CA VAL A 172 -17.23 7.53 -6.77
C VAL A 172 -16.92 9.03 -6.77
N GLY A 173 -17.97 9.85 -6.62
CA GLY A 173 -17.80 11.29 -6.53
C GLY A 173 -16.87 11.67 -5.37
N ARG A 174 -16.18 12.80 -5.50
CA ARG A 174 -15.41 13.36 -4.38
C ARG A 174 -16.38 13.62 -3.22
N ALA A 175 -16.04 13.18 -2.02
CA ALA A 175 -16.74 13.62 -0.82
C ALA A 175 -16.75 15.16 -0.83
N GLU A 176 -17.92 15.77 -0.74
CA GLU A 176 -17.98 17.22 -0.53
C GLU A 176 -17.34 17.54 0.84
N PRO A 177 -16.55 18.62 0.91
CA PRO A 177 -15.77 19.00 2.09
C PRO A 177 -16.65 19.34 3.31
#